data_AF-A0A1E2UIF1-F1
#
_entry.id   AF-A0A1E2UIF1-F1
#
_cell.length_a   1.000
_cell.length_b   1.000
_cell.length_c   1.000
_cell.angle_alpha   90.00
_cell.angle_beta   90.00
_cell.angle_gamma   90.00
#
_symmetry.space_group_name_H-M   'P 1'
#
loop_
_entity.id
_entity.type
_entity.pdbx_description
1 polymer ?
#
loop_
_entity_poly.entity_id
_entity_poly.type
_entity_poly.pdbx_seq_one_letter_code
_entity_poly.pdbx_strand_id
1 'polypeptide(L)'
;MIGNSSVSCYGIRRLNPFLGVLQIIELDGGRASTTNGRVWHIELQVVRHGGWGSLNAHASINNWQLVGLWSEKEGLIKAPMITGDWHDDLCNLLIKQILQHHHELPFPLTDRRELWLLDQTDRKPLALLMSMLPGPRHSNHKPRFWRGCLERSRVGGDHHFTEIDRLERLVRKRAGFHVNHLWVTWDVDRQYAETDQGERIDRAGLPSFGLTEDWPDDQSRALVQRYVDWIAPALLTLPTLQEAERRRLESNLGRRASRIEYYWRLYPEILDQDKIMTPRVQTRLTTDNSGITR
;
A
#
# COMPACT_ATOMS: atom_id res chain seq x y z
N MET A 1 11.17 -19.72 -27.81
CA MET A 1 12.33 -19.52 -26.92
C MET A 1 12.10 -18.22 -26.16
N ILE A 2 11.60 -18.31 -24.93
CA ILE A 2 11.37 -17.15 -24.07
C ILE A 2 12.76 -16.75 -23.56
N GLY A 3 13.37 -15.75 -24.21
CA GLY A 3 14.65 -15.20 -23.78
C GLY A 3 14.53 -14.71 -22.35
N ASN A 4 15.57 -14.94 -21.55
CA ASN A 4 15.70 -14.65 -20.13
C ASN A 4 14.92 -13.38 -19.70
N SER A 5 13.63 -13.53 -19.36
CA SER A 5 12.79 -12.38 -18.99
C SER A 5 13.31 -11.87 -17.64
N SER A 6 13.77 -10.62 -17.59
CA SER A 6 14.23 -10.02 -16.34
C SER A 6 13.07 -9.96 -15.35
N VAL A 7 13.17 -10.71 -14.26
CA VAL A 7 12.18 -10.70 -13.17
C VAL A 7 12.54 -9.57 -12.22
N SER A 8 11.55 -8.74 -11.88
CA SER A 8 11.70 -7.66 -10.90
C SER A 8 10.74 -7.89 -9.73
N CYS A 9 11.29 -7.97 -8.52
CA CYS A 9 10.52 -8.10 -7.28
C CYS A 9 10.61 -6.79 -6.49
N TYR A 10 9.48 -6.14 -6.22
CA TYR A 10 9.48 -4.84 -5.55
C TYR A 10 8.18 -4.55 -4.80
N GLY A 11 8.26 -3.65 -3.83
CA GLY A 11 7.14 -3.14 -3.04
C GLY A 11 6.74 -1.72 -3.45
N ILE A 12 5.44 -1.44 -3.46
CA ILE A 12 4.88 -0.08 -3.61
C ILE A 12 3.85 0.17 -2.51
N ARG A 13 3.93 1.32 -1.84
CA ARG A 13 2.92 1.72 -0.84
C ARG A 13 1.57 2.02 -1.49
N ARG A 14 0.50 1.47 -0.94
CA ARG A 14 -0.88 1.82 -1.30
C ARG A 14 -1.31 2.98 -0.41
N LEU A 15 -1.42 4.18 -0.97
CA LEU A 15 -1.63 5.42 -0.22
C LEU A 15 -2.98 6.09 -0.50
N ASN A 16 -3.36 6.93 0.46
CA ASN A 16 -4.54 7.79 0.43
C ASN A 16 -5.87 7.07 0.15
N PRO A 17 -6.29 6.13 1.03
CA PRO A 17 -5.71 5.84 2.36
C PRO A 17 -4.53 4.87 2.35
N PHE A 18 -3.76 4.83 3.44
CA PHE A 18 -2.67 3.84 3.58
C PHE A 18 -3.24 2.44 3.84
N LEU A 19 -2.96 1.49 2.92
CA LEU A 19 -3.51 0.13 2.95
C LEU A 19 -2.43 -0.96 3.00
N GLY A 20 -1.21 -0.59 3.40
CA GLY A 20 -0.04 -1.44 3.42
C GLY A 20 0.80 -1.35 2.14
N VAL A 21 1.77 -2.25 2.01
CA VAL A 21 2.67 -2.34 0.86
C VAL A 21 2.19 -3.44 -0.08
N LEU A 22 1.92 -3.08 -1.34
CA LEU A 22 1.67 -4.02 -2.43
C LEU A 22 3.01 -4.65 -2.85
N GLN A 23 3.06 -5.96 -2.85
CA GLN A 23 4.23 -6.73 -3.28
C GLN A 23 4.01 -7.15 -4.74
N ILE A 24 4.99 -6.93 -5.60
CA ILE A 24 4.88 -7.17 -7.03
C ILE A 24 6.06 -8.02 -7.49
N ILE A 25 5.75 -9.04 -8.28
CA ILE A 25 6.68 -9.78 -9.12
C ILE A 25 6.31 -9.45 -10.56
N GLU A 26 7.18 -8.76 -11.28
CA GLU A 26 6.95 -8.30 -12.64
C GLU A 26 7.91 -8.96 -13.62
N LEU A 27 7.38 -9.30 -14.80
CA LEU A 27 8.07 -9.84 -15.94
C LEU A 27 7.52 -9.19 -17.22
N ASP A 28 8.16 -9.44 -18.36
CA ASP A 28 7.72 -8.84 -19.62
C ASP A 28 6.29 -9.30 -19.97
N GLY A 29 5.39 -8.34 -20.14
CA GLY A 29 3.97 -8.57 -20.46
C GLY A 29 3.07 -9.03 -19.30
N GLY A 30 3.60 -9.26 -18.09
CA GLY A 30 2.80 -9.81 -16.98
C GLY A 30 3.34 -9.48 -15.59
N ARG A 31 2.45 -9.41 -14.59
CA ARG A 31 2.83 -9.24 -13.19
C ARG A 31 1.92 -10.03 -12.26
N ALA A 32 2.47 -10.41 -11.12
CA ALA A 32 1.74 -10.95 -9.99
C ALA A 32 1.83 -9.98 -8.82
N SER A 33 0.69 -9.62 -8.21
CA SER A 33 0.66 -8.66 -7.12
C SER A 33 -0.12 -9.17 -5.90
N THR A 34 0.39 -8.92 -4.68
CA THR A 34 -0.27 -9.36 -3.43
C THR A 34 -0.21 -8.31 -2.34
N THR A 35 -1.25 -8.29 -1.51
CA THR A 35 -1.39 -7.40 -0.33
C THR A 35 -1.37 -8.17 0.99
N ASN A 36 -1.23 -9.51 0.95
CA ASN A 36 -1.22 -10.38 2.13
C ASN A 36 -0.22 -11.55 2.05
N GLY A 37 0.52 -11.69 0.94
CA GLY A 37 1.49 -12.77 0.75
C GLY A 37 0.87 -14.15 0.53
N ARG A 38 -0.46 -14.26 0.37
CA ARG A 38 -1.18 -15.54 0.23
C ARG A 38 -2.00 -15.62 -1.05
N VAL A 39 -2.73 -14.55 -1.38
CA VAL A 39 -3.53 -14.44 -2.60
C VAL A 39 -2.85 -13.46 -3.53
N TRP A 40 -2.58 -13.90 -4.74
CA TRP A 40 -1.90 -13.14 -5.77
C TRP A 40 -2.87 -12.79 -6.90
N HIS A 41 -2.89 -11.53 -7.30
CA HIS A 41 -3.55 -11.06 -8.50
C HIS A 41 -2.62 -11.30 -9.67
N ILE A 42 -3.09 -12.00 -10.69
CA ILE A 42 -2.36 -12.21 -11.93
C ILE A 42 -2.88 -11.19 -12.94
N GLU A 43 -2.00 -10.31 -13.40
CA GLU A 43 -2.34 -9.19 -14.27
C GLU A 43 -1.46 -9.23 -15.51
N LEU A 44 -2.08 -9.15 -16.69
CA LEU A 44 -1.37 -9.18 -17.97
C LEU A 44 -1.51 -7.84 -18.69
N GLN A 45 -0.47 -7.44 -19.42
CA GLN A 45 -0.46 -6.20 -20.16
C GLN A 45 -1.30 -6.35 -21.43
N VAL A 46 -2.23 -5.42 -21.61
CA VAL A 46 -3.07 -5.37 -22.81
C VAL A 46 -2.83 -4.06 -23.53
N VAL A 47 -2.45 -4.16 -24.80
CA VAL A 47 -2.41 -3.02 -25.71
C VAL A 47 -3.83 -2.75 -26.18
N ARG A 48 -4.44 -1.66 -25.69
CA ARG A 48 -5.66 -1.16 -26.31
C ARG A 48 -5.28 -0.21 -27.45
N HIS A 49 -5.61 -0.59 -28.68
CA HIS A 49 -5.65 0.37 -29.77
C HIS A 49 -6.80 1.35 -29.48
N GLY A 50 -6.51 2.65 -29.51
CA GLY A 50 -7.50 3.69 -29.24
C GLY A 50 -8.70 3.52 -30.19
N GLY A 51 -9.91 3.45 -29.62
CA GLY A 51 -11.14 3.44 -30.41
C GLY A 51 -11.26 4.71 -31.27
N TRP A 52 -11.91 4.58 -32.42
CA TRP A 52 -12.19 5.70 -33.33
C TRP A 52 -12.92 6.82 -32.57
N GLY A 53 -12.29 8.00 -32.47
CA GLY A 53 -12.85 9.16 -31.76
C GLY A 53 -12.09 9.63 -30.50
N SER A 54 -11.01 8.97 -30.08
CA SER A 54 -10.14 9.49 -29.01
C SER A 54 -9.08 10.43 -29.59
N LEU A 55 -9.03 11.68 -29.09
CA LEU A 55 -8.00 12.69 -29.41
C LEU A 55 -6.56 12.27 -29.02
N ASN A 56 -6.35 11.04 -28.55
CA ASN A 56 -5.05 10.47 -28.19
C ASN A 56 -4.81 9.11 -28.90
N ALA A 57 -5.08 9.02 -30.21
CA ALA A 57 -4.85 7.81 -31.02
C ALA A 57 -3.38 7.31 -31.08
N HIS A 58 -2.42 8.08 -30.54
CA HIS A 58 -1.00 7.75 -30.54
C HIS A 58 -0.43 7.21 -29.22
N ALA A 59 -1.23 7.09 -28.16
CA ALA A 59 -0.76 6.49 -26.90
C ALA A 59 -1.38 5.10 -26.72
N SER A 60 -0.62 4.05 -27.04
CA SER A 60 -0.89 2.73 -26.46
C SER A 60 -0.76 2.86 -24.94
N ILE A 61 -1.87 3.02 -24.25
CA ILE A 61 -1.87 2.97 -22.79
C ILE A 61 -1.71 1.49 -22.44
N ASN A 62 -0.51 1.13 -21.98
CA ASN A 62 -0.27 -0.15 -21.33
C ASN A 62 -1.16 -0.24 -20.10
N ASN A 63 -2.27 -0.94 -20.23
CA ASN A 63 -3.18 -1.21 -19.12
C ASN A 63 -2.97 -2.64 -18.65
N TRP A 64 -2.81 -2.78 -17.34
CA TRP A 64 -2.82 -4.07 -16.66
C TRP A 64 -4.26 -4.56 -16.54
N GLN A 65 -4.54 -5.74 -17.07
CA GLN A 65 -5.83 -6.40 -16.94
C GLN A 65 -5.70 -7.57 -15.98
N LEU A 66 -6.53 -7.59 -14.93
CA LEU A 66 -6.64 -8.72 -14.02
C LEU A 66 -7.19 -9.94 -14.80
N VAL A 67 -6.40 -11.01 -14.85
CA VAL A 67 -6.79 -12.25 -15.54
C VAL A 67 -7.18 -13.37 -14.58
N GLY A 68 -6.77 -13.29 -13.31
CA GLY A 68 -7.17 -14.26 -12.31
C GLY A 68 -6.57 -13.99 -10.93
N LEU A 69 -6.99 -14.81 -9.97
CA LEU A 69 -6.43 -14.87 -8.64
C LEU A 69 -5.76 -16.23 -8.44
N TRP A 70 -4.57 -16.24 -7.87
CA TRP A 70 -3.85 -17.47 -7.56
C TRP A 70 -3.57 -17.57 -6.06
N SER A 71 -3.73 -18.77 -5.51
CA SER A 71 -3.19 -19.14 -4.21
C SER A 71 -2.66 -20.56 -4.26
N GLU A 72 -1.73 -20.91 -3.38
CA GLU A 72 -1.20 -22.27 -3.29
C GLU A 72 -2.29 -23.31 -3.02
N LYS A 73 -3.30 -22.96 -2.22
CA LYS A 73 -4.39 -23.87 -1.84
C LYS A 73 -5.40 -24.11 -2.97
N GLU A 74 -5.75 -23.07 -3.72
CA GLU A 74 -6.87 -23.11 -4.68
C GLU A 74 -6.40 -23.17 -6.14
N GLY A 75 -5.11 -22.97 -6.39
CA GLY A 75 -4.58 -22.80 -7.74
C GLY A 75 -5.05 -21.48 -8.37
N LEU A 76 -5.00 -21.41 -9.70
CA LEU A 76 -5.43 -20.24 -10.47
C LEU A 76 -6.94 -20.27 -10.72
N ILE A 77 -7.64 -19.25 -10.24
CA ILE A 77 -9.04 -18.97 -10.57
C ILE A 77 -9.06 -17.84 -11.60
N LYS A 78 -9.38 -18.18 -12.86
CA LYS A 78 -9.45 -17.20 -13.96
C LYS A 78 -10.67 -16.30 -13.83
N ALA A 79 -10.54 -15.03 -14.25
CA ALA A 79 -11.64 -14.09 -14.27
C ALA A 79 -12.67 -14.44 -15.37
N PRO A 80 -14.00 -14.20 -15.18
CA PRO A 80 -15.06 -14.71 -16.05
C PRO A 80 -15.06 -14.24 -17.52
N MET A 81 -14.20 -13.30 -17.90
CA MET A 81 -14.18 -12.65 -19.23
C MET A 81 -12.85 -12.81 -19.96
N ILE A 82 -11.94 -13.66 -19.47
CA ILE A 82 -10.68 -13.96 -20.14
C ILE A 82 -10.87 -15.16 -21.06
N THR A 83 -10.70 -14.96 -22.36
CA THR A 83 -10.82 -16.00 -23.39
C THR A 83 -9.52 -16.09 -24.20
N GLY A 84 -9.13 -17.32 -24.57
CA GLY A 84 -7.95 -17.60 -25.42
C GLY A 84 -6.73 -18.14 -24.66
N ASP A 85 -6.09 -19.15 -25.26
CA ASP A 85 -5.02 -19.96 -24.66
C ASP A 85 -3.67 -19.24 -24.54
N TRP A 86 -3.48 -18.13 -25.26
CA TRP A 86 -2.20 -17.38 -25.29
C TRP A 86 -1.78 -16.78 -23.94
N HIS A 87 -2.71 -16.68 -22.98
CA HIS A 87 -2.42 -16.19 -21.63
C HIS A 87 -1.84 -17.27 -20.70
N ASP A 88 -2.04 -18.55 -21.02
CA ASP A 88 -1.79 -19.64 -20.06
C ASP A 88 -0.30 -19.83 -19.78
N ASP A 89 0.55 -19.72 -20.81
CA ASP A 89 2.00 -19.80 -20.66
C ASP A 89 2.54 -18.69 -19.73
N LEU A 90 2.04 -17.47 -19.89
CA LEU A 90 2.47 -16.32 -19.07
C LEU A 90 1.94 -16.41 -17.64
N CYS A 91 0.71 -16.92 -17.46
CA CYS A 91 0.16 -17.21 -16.12
C CYS A 91 0.98 -18.28 -15.42
N ASN A 92 1.32 -19.38 -16.11
CA ASN A 92 2.15 -20.45 -15.56
C ASN A 92 3.56 -19.94 -15.22
N LEU A 93 4.15 -19.07 -16.04
CA LEU A 93 5.42 -18.43 -15.75
C LEU A 93 5.33 -17.54 -14.51
N LEU A 94 4.29 -16.72 -14.38
CA LEU A 94 4.06 -15.89 -13.19
C LEU A 94 3.90 -16.74 -11.92
N ILE A 95 3.13 -17.83 -11.98
CA ILE A 95 2.98 -18.76 -10.86
C ILE A 95 4.32 -19.38 -10.47
N LYS A 96 5.14 -19.78 -11.45
CA LYS A 96 6.50 -20.25 -11.19
C LYS A 96 7.34 -19.19 -10.47
N GLN A 97 7.27 -17.93 -10.89
CA GLN A 97 8.00 -16.84 -10.23
C GLN A 97 7.46 -16.56 -8.82
N ILE A 98 6.16 -16.67 -8.58
CA ILE A 98 5.60 -16.60 -7.23
C ILE A 98 6.19 -17.70 -6.34
N LEU A 99 6.17 -18.95 -6.79
CA LEU A 99 6.73 -20.07 -6.04
C LEU A 99 8.25 -19.90 -5.81
N GLN A 100 8.96 -19.29 -6.76
CA GLN A 100 10.38 -19.01 -6.63
C GLN A 100 10.66 -17.89 -5.62
N HIS A 101 9.91 -16.78 -5.63
CA HIS A 101 10.26 -15.56 -4.88
C HIS A 101 9.40 -15.29 -3.64
N HIS A 102 8.34 -16.05 -3.36
CA HIS A 102 7.46 -15.77 -2.21
C HIS A 102 8.19 -15.83 -0.84
N HIS A 103 9.30 -16.56 -0.76
CA HIS A 103 10.12 -16.65 0.45
C HIS A 103 10.96 -15.39 0.72
N GLU A 104 11.11 -14.51 -0.27
CA GLU A 104 11.83 -13.22 -0.17
C GLU A 104 10.89 -12.08 0.29
N LEU A 105 9.62 -12.37 0.57
CA LEU A 105 8.69 -11.37 1.07
C LEU A 105 9.08 -10.87 2.47
N PRO A 106 8.86 -9.57 2.76
CA PRO A 106 8.43 -8.51 1.84
C PRO A 106 9.57 -7.97 0.97
N PHE A 107 9.26 -7.59 -0.27
CA PHE A 107 10.22 -7.02 -1.20
C PHE A 107 10.60 -5.55 -0.86
N PRO A 108 11.78 -5.07 -1.31
CA PRO A 108 12.22 -3.69 -1.09
C PRO A 108 11.26 -2.66 -1.70
N LEU A 109 11.05 -1.53 -1.01
CA LEU A 109 10.27 -0.42 -1.55
C LEU A 109 11.01 0.30 -2.69
N THR A 110 10.32 0.55 -3.80
CA THR A 110 10.89 1.27 -4.94
C THR A 110 10.38 2.72 -5.03
N ASP A 111 9.25 3.03 -4.41
CA ASP A 111 8.62 4.35 -4.44
C ASP A 111 9.30 5.36 -3.48
N ARG A 112 10.28 6.10 -4.00
CA ARG A 112 11.06 7.08 -3.21
C ARG A 112 10.62 8.53 -3.37
N ARG A 113 9.72 8.84 -4.31
CA ARG A 113 9.18 10.20 -4.49
C ARG A 113 7.84 10.31 -3.76
N GLU A 114 7.67 11.33 -2.94
CA GLU A 114 6.50 11.51 -2.07
C GLU A 114 5.88 12.90 -2.21
N LEU A 115 4.55 12.93 -2.18
CA LEU A 115 3.76 14.16 -2.16
C LEU A 115 3.14 14.34 -0.77
N TRP A 116 3.55 15.39 -0.08
CA TRP A 116 3.07 15.75 1.24
C TRP A 116 2.08 16.92 1.16
N LEU A 117 0.96 16.78 1.85
CA LEU A 117 0.10 17.89 2.24
C LEU A 117 0.82 18.70 3.32
N LEU A 118 0.77 20.02 3.25
CA LEU A 118 1.40 20.90 4.24
C LEU A 118 0.37 21.53 5.19
N ASP A 119 0.82 21.79 6.42
CA ASP A 119 0.14 22.66 7.38
C ASP A 119 0.05 24.10 6.84
N GLN A 120 -1.08 24.78 7.06
CA GLN A 120 -1.26 26.15 6.57
C GLN A 120 -0.37 27.16 7.31
N THR A 121 -0.12 26.95 8.60
CA THR A 121 0.53 27.89 9.51
C THR A 121 2.05 27.82 9.40
N ASP A 122 2.65 26.64 9.56
CA ASP A 122 4.11 26.49 9.62
C ASP A 122 4.73 25.82 8.39
N ARG A 123 3.90 25.43 7.41
CA ARG A 123 4.29 24.74 6.18
C ARG A 123 5.00 23.39 6.40
N LYS A 124 4.90 22.79 7.58
CA LYS A 124 5.46 21.46 7.81
C LYS A 124 4.61 20.36 7.16
N PRO A 125 5.23 19.21 6.81
CA PRO A 125 4.51 18.05 6.30
C PRO A 125 3.41 17.57 7.27
N LEU A 126 2.17 17.63 6.83
CA LEU A 126 0.97 17.28 7.58
C LEU A 126 0.53 15.83 7.32
N ALA A 127 0.41 15.45 6.04
CA ALA A 127 -0.05 14.12 5.66
C ALA A 127 0.49 13.68 4.29
N LEU A 128 0.86 12.41 4.16
CA LEU A 128 1.34 11.82 2.92
C LEU A 128 0.14 11.50 2.00
N LEU A 129 0.14 12.05 0.79
CA LEU A 129 -0.95 11.90 -0.16
C LEU A 129 -0.66 10.85 -1.24
N MET A 130 0.59 10.69 -1.62
CA MET A 130 0.98 9.82 -2.73
C MET A 130 2.46 9.52 -2.67
N SER A 131 2.84 8.36 -3.19
CA SER A 131 4.22 8.03 -3.50
C SER A 131 4.33 7.44 -4.91
N MET A 132 5.50 7.57 -5.50
CA MET A 132 5.80 7.04 -6.83
C MET A 132 7.29 6.76 -6.99
N LEU A 133 7.64 6.07 -8.09
CA LEU A 133 9.02 5.92 -8.52
C LEU A 133 9.67 7.30 -8.74
N PRO A 134 10.97 7.45 -8.44
CA PRO A 134 11.74 8.62 -8.89
C PRO A 134 11.63 8.78 -10.41
N GLY A 135 11.40 10.00 -10.88
CA GLY A 135 11.32 10.25 -12.32
C GLY A 135 10.90 11.69 -12.65
N PRO A 136 11.10 12.12 -13.90
CA PRO A 136 10.94 13.52 -14.31
C PRO A 136 9.48 13.96 -14.42
N ARG A 137 8.52 13.03 -14.44
CA ARG A 137 7.08 13.35 -14.59
C ARG A 137 6.39 13.41 -13.24
N HIS A 138 5.74 14.54 -12.98
CA HIS A 138 4.66 14.60 -12.01
C HIS A 138 3.42 13.95 -12.63
N SER A 139 2.72 13.10 -11.88
CA SER A 139 1.36 12.72 -12.26
C SER A 139 0.49 13.98 -12.33
N ASN A 140 -0.21 14.21 -13.45
CA ASN A 140 -1.24 15.26 -13.54
C ASN A 140 -2.42 14.98 -12.59
N HIS A 141 -2.55 13.75 -12.11
CA HIS A 141 -3.54 13.32 -11.13
C HIS A 141 -2.89 13.26 -9.74
N LYS A 142 -2.81 14.41 -9.06
CA LYS A 142 -2.41 14.47 -7.66
C LYS A 142 -3.64 14.59 -6.76
N PRO A 143 -3.78 13.79 -5.69
CA PRO A 143 -4.84 13.98 -4.72
C PRO A 143 -4.73 15.36 -4.09
N ARG A 144 -5.87 16.04 -3.92
CA ARG A 144 -5.92 17.35 -3.25
C ARG A 144 -6.02 17.22 -1.73
N PHE A 145 -6.63 16.15 -1.24
CA PHE A 145 -6.91 15.96 0.18
C PHE A 145 -6.48 14.57 0.62
N TRP A 146 -6.09 14.50 1.90
CA TRP A 146 -5.85 13.26 2.59
C TRP A 146 -7.16 12.54 2.91
N ARG A 147 -7.13 11.22 2.80
CA ARG A 147 -8.21 10.25 3.04
C ARG A 147 -7.64 9.16 3.91
N GLY A 148 -8.33 8.80 4.99
CA GLY A 148 -7.88 7.74 5.91
C GLY A 148 -8.67 6.45 5.80
N CYS A 149 -9.78 6.41 5.04
CA CYS A 149 -10.50 5.18 4.70
C CYS A 149 -10.94 5.16 3.25
N LEU A 150 -11.19 3.96 2.73
CA LEU A 150 -11.87 3.77 1.45
C LEU A 150 -13.32 4.25 1.59
N GLU A 151 -13.91 4.72 0.48
CA GLU A 151 -15.31 5.17 0.48
C GLU A 151 -16.26 4.05 0.91
N ARG A 152 -17.27 4.41 1.71
CA ARG A 152 -18.24 3.50 2.34
C ARG A 152 -19.02 2.59 1.37
N SER A 153 -18.88 2.75 0.05
CA SER A 153 -19.78 2.13 -0.92
C SER A 153 -19.52 0.65 -1.22
N ARG A 154 -18.51 -0.03 -0.64
CA ARG A 154 -18.20 -1.42 -1.03
C ARG A 154 -17.74 -2.41 0.04
N VAL A 155 -17.60 -2.03 1.32
CA VAL A 155 -17.08 -2.98 2.34
C VAL A 155 -17.80 -2.80 3.67
N GLY A 156 -18.57 -3.81 4.09
CA GLY A 156 -19.06 -3.92 5.47
C GLY A 156 -17.98 -4.52 6.39
N GLY A 157 -18.02 -4.20 7.69
CA GLY A 157 -17.16 -4.81 8.73
C GLY A 157 -16.10 -3.88 9.33
N ASP A 158 -15.11 -4.47 10.02
CA ASP A 158 -13.95 -3.85 10.72
C ASP A 158 -13.02 -2.96 9.86
N HIS A 159 -13.42 -2.68 8.62
CA HIS A 159 -12.65 -2.02 7.58
C HIS A 159 -12.82 -0.49 7.56
N HIS A 160 -13.61 0.05 8.48
CA HIS A 160 -13.91 1.48 8.55
C HIS A 160 -13.64 2.04 9.95
N PHE A 161 -12.74 3.01 10.06
CA PHE A 161 -12.49 3.71 11.31
C PHE A 161 -13.68 4.63 11.64
N THR A 162 -14.36 4.39 12.77
CA THR A 162 -15.63 5.05 13.11
C THR A 162 -15.56 6.58 13.11
N GLU A 163 -14.44 7.16 13.54
CA GLU A 163 -14.25 8.61 13.63
C GLU A 163 -13.59 9.21 12.36
N ILE A 164 -13.56 8.50 11.24
CA ILE A 164 -12.79 8.94 10.05
C ILE A 164 -13.27 10.27 9.48
N ASP A 165 -14.58 10.50 9.41
CA ASP A 165 -15.14 11.76 8.89
C ASP A 165 -14.72 12.96 9.75
N ARG A 166 -14.50 12.74 11.05
CA ARG A 166 -14.00 13.76 11.97
C ARG A 166 -12.51 14.00 11.73
N LEU A 167 -11.72 12.94 11.58
CA LEU A 167 -10.28 13.03 11.33
C LEU A 167 -9.96 13.68 9.97
N GLU A 168 -10.65 13.29 8.89
CA GLU A 168 -10.44 13.89 7.56
C GLU A 168 -10.80 15.38 7.55
N ARG A 169 -11.87 15.78 8.26
CA ARG A 169 -12.21 17.20 8.44
C ARG A 169 -11.15 17.94 9.25
N LEU A 170 -10.59 17.31 10.29
CA LEU A 170 -9.53 17.87 11.12
C LEU A 170 -8.26 18.13 10.29
N VAL A 171 -7.82 17.14 9.50
CA VAL A 171 -6.67 17.29 8.57
C VAL A 171 -6.95 18.37 7.53
N ARG A 172 -8.14 18.40 6.94
CA ARG A 172 -8.53 19.45 5.98
C ARG A 172 -8.53 20.84 6.59
N LYS A 173 -9.02 20.99 7.82
CA LYS A 173 -9.01 22.28 8.54
C LYS A 173 -7.59 22.77 8.77
N ARG A 174 -6.68 21.88 9.17
CA ARG A 174 -5.27 22.21 9.43
C ARG A 174 -4.47 22.53 8.16
N ALA A 175 -4.78 21.86 7.05
CA ALA A 175 -4.20 22.17 5.74
C ALA A 175 -4.66 23.52 5.17
N GLY A 176 -5.79 24.04 5.66
CA GLY A 176 -6.34 25.32 5.22
C GLY A 176 -7.05 25.27 3.87
N PHE A 177 -7.57 26.44 3.47
CA PHE A 177 -8.24 26.62 2.18
C PHE A 177 -7.26 26.58 1.00
N HIS A 178 -6.12 27.25 1.17
CA HIS A 178 -5.01 27.25 0.22
C HIS A 178 -4.18 25.99 0.45
N VAL A 179 -4.62 24.89 -0.15
CA VAL A 179 -3.95 23.59 -0.02
C VAL A 179 -2.55 23.67 -0.61
N ASN A 180 -1.54 23.52 0.24
CA ASN A 180 -0.14 23.51 -0.15
C ASN A 180 0.41 22.10 -0.14
N HIS A 181 1.33 21.84 -1.07
CA HIS A 181 1.93 20.53 -1.25
C HIS A 181 3.44 20.67 -1.36
N LEU A 182 4.14 19.63 -0.91
CA LEU A 182 5.59 19.50 -1.05
C LEU A 182 5.91 18.17 -1.70
N TRP A 183 6.69 18.23 -2.78
CA TRP A 183 7.34 17.05 -3.34
C TRP A 183 8.69 16.87 -2.68
N VAL A 184 8.97 15.64 -2.28
CA VAL A 184 10.29 15.22 -1.83
C VAL A 184 10.70 13.92 -2.54
N THR A 185 12.00 13.74 -2.73
CA THR A 185 12.58 12.49 -3.20
C THR A 185 13.57 11.99 -2.16
N TRP A 186 13.31 10.81 -1.61
CA TRP A 186 14.25 10.14 -0.72
C TRP A 186 15.48 9.66 -1.47
N ASP A 187 16.63 9.72 -0.80
CA ASP A 187 17.81 8.98 -1.20
C ASP A 187 17.56 7.47 -1.22
N VAL A 188 18.50 6.71 -1.77
CA VAL A 188 18.35 5.25 -1.91
C VAL A 188 18.20 4.58 -0.53
N ASP A 189 18.91 5.09 0.47
CA ASP A 189 18.94 4.53 1.83
C ASP A 189 17.87 5.11 2.77
N ARG A 190 17.03 6.03 2.27
CA ARG A 190 15.96 6.74 3.01
C ARG A 190 16.45 7.38 4.32
N GLN A 191 17.64 7.98 4.27
CA GLN A 191 18.24 8.76 5.34
C GLN A 191 17.84 10.23 5.29
N TYR A 192 17.67 10.77 4.08
CA TYR A 192 17.22 12.13 3.87
C TYR A 192 16.37 12.25 2.61
N ALA A 193 15.56 13.29 2.57
CA ALA A 193 14.73 13.66 1.45
C ALA A 193 15.24 14.97 0.86
N GLU A 194 15.10 15.14 -0.45
CA GLU A 194 15.38 16.39 -1.14
C GLU A 194 14.10 16.93 -1.77
N THR A 195 13.84 18.23 -1.62
CA THR A 195 12.72 18.89 -2.29
C THR A 195 13.03 19.10 -3.77
N ASP A 196 12.02 19.39 -4.59
CA ASP A 196 12.25 19.76 -6.00
C ASP A 196 13.12 21.04 -6.16
N GLN A 197 13.32 21.82 -5.07
CA GLN A 197 14.17 23.01 -5.05
C GLN A 197 15.60 22.71 -4.56
N GLY A 198 15.93 21.45 -4.26
CA GLY A 198 17.25 21.05 -3.76
C GLY A 198 17.44 21.23 -2.26
N GLU A 199 16.39 21.54 -1.51
CA GLU A 199 16.47 21.63 -0.04
C GLU A 199 16.47 20.24 0.58
N ARG A 200 17.42 19.97 1.48
CA ARG A 200 17.49 18.72 2.21
C ARG A 200 16.60 18.75 3.45
N ILE A 201 15.78 17.72 3.60
CA ILE A 201 14.94 17.46 4.76
C ILE A 201 15.41 16.17 5.40
N ASP A 202 15.86 16.24 6.65
CA ASP A 202 16.20 15.05 7.41
C ASP A 202 14.95 14.23 7.72
N ARG A 203 15.15 12.93 7.91
CA ARG A 203 14.07 11.99 8.16
C ARG A 203 13.10 12.40 9.27
N ALA A 204 13.63 12.98 10.36
CA ALA A 204 12.82 13.45 11.48
C ALA A 204 11.86 14.61 11.12
N GLY A 205 12.10 15.29 10.00
CA GLY A 205 11.22 16.34 9.47
C GLY A 205 9.98 15.83 8.74
N LEU A 206 9.88 14.51 8.49
CA LEU A 206 8.77 13.88 7.78
C LEU A 206 8.03 12.89 8.70
N PRO A 207 6.69 12.97 8.82
CA PRO A 207 5.93 12.05 9.67
C PRO A 207 6.08 10.57 9.30
N SER A 208 6.60 9.74 10.20
CA SER A 208 6.89 8.32 9.93
C SER A 208 5.68 7.47 9.55
N PHE A 209 4.48 7.84 10.00
CA PHE A 209 3.23 7.09 9.73
C PHE A 209 2.39 7.70 8.60
N GLY A 210 2.95 8.65 7.84
CA GLY A 210 2.24 9.33 6.75
C GLY A 210 1.18 10.33 7.23
N LEU A 211 1.12 10.62 8.52
CA LEU A 211 0.28 11.64 9.14
C LEU A 211 1.01 12.17 10.37
N THR A 212 1.10 13.50 10.51
CA THR A 212 1.71 14.09 11.71
C THR A 212 0.90 13.78 12.95
N GLU A 213 1.58 13.49 14.05
CA GLU A 213 0.98 13.28 15.37
C GLU A 213 1.12 14.51 16.28
N ASP A 214 1.83 15.55 15.82
CA ASP A 214 1.99 16.81 16.53
C ASP A 214 0.75 17.68 16.32
N TRP A 215 -0.24 17.56 17.21
CA TRP A 215 -1.50 18.34 17.18
C TRP A 215 -1.58 19.31 18.36
N PRO A 216 -2.15 20.52 18.15
CA PRO A 216 -2.13 21.58 19.16
C PRO A 216 -2.98 21.27 20.39
N ASP A 217 -4.09 20.55 20.22
CA ASP A 217 -4.97 20.15 21.31
C ASP A 217 -4.94 18.63 21.56
N ASP A 218 -5.13 18.25 22.82
CA ASP A 218 -5.06 16.86 23.26
C ASP A 218 -6.16 15.99 22.63
N GLN A 219 -7.31 16.57 22.30
CA GLN A 219 -8.42 15.84 21.72
C GLN A 219 -8.11 15.40 20.28
N SER A 220 -7.54 16.31 19.48
CA SER A 220 -7.03 16.05 18.14
C SER A 220 -5.88 15.05 18.17
N ARG A 221 -4.93 15.21 19.10
CA ARG A 221 -3.81 14.29 19.28
C ARG A 221 -4.30 12.87 19.58
N ALA A 222 -5.24 12.72 20.51
CA ALA A 222 -5.82 11.43 20.87
C ALA A 222 -6.59 10.79 19.70
N LEU A 223 -7.29 11.58 18.88
CA LEU A 223 -7.99 11.08 17.69
C LEU A 223 -7.01 10.53 16.65
N VAL A 224 -5.91 11.24 16.40
CA VAL A 224 -4.86 10.80 15.47
C VAL A 224 -4.16 9.55 15.98
N GLN A 225 -3.82 9.49 17.26
CA GLN A 225 -3.22 8.29 17.87
C GLN A 225 -4.14 7.08 17.75
N ARG A 226 -5.45 7.21 18.05
CA ARG A 226 -6.41 6.11 17.85
C ARG A 226 -6.47 5.63 16.41
N TYR A 227 -6.36 6.55 15.45
CA TYR A 227 -6.32 6.18 14.03
C TYR A 227 -5.02 5.47 13.65
N VAL A 228 -3.86 5.99 14.09
CA VAL A 228 -2.55 5.35 13.88
C VAL A 228 -2.54 3.93 14.46
N ASP A 229 -3.01 3.77 15.69
CA ASP A 229 -3.17 2.46 16.32
C ASP A 229 -4.13 1.59 15.51
N TRP A 230 -5.22 2.16 14.98
CA TRP A 230 -6.17 1.44 14.13
C TRP A 230 -5.54 0.93 12.83
N ILE A 231 -4.71 1.73 12.15
CA ILE A 231 -3.98 1.29 10.96
C ILE A 231 -2.66 0.56 11.26
N ALA A 232 -2.28 0.37 12.53
CA ALA A 232 -1.02 -0.26 12.91
C ALA A 232 -0.72 -1.59 12.19
N PRO A 233 -1.69 -2.52 12.02
CA PRO A 233 -1.44 -3.76 11.27
C PRO A 233 -1.00 -3.52 9.82
N ALA A 234 -1.45 -2.44 9.17
CA ALA A 234 -0.98 -2.07 7.84
C ALA A 234 0.36 -1.32 7.92
N LEU A 235 0.53 -0.40 8.87
CA LEU A 235 1.79 0.36 9.03
C LEU A 235 2.99 -0.56 9.25
N LEU A 236 2.82 -1.68 9.96
CA LEU A 236 3.89 -2.66 10.19
C LEU A 236 4.47 -3.29 8.91
N THR A 237 3.80 -3.19 7.76
CA THR A 237 4.36 -3.62 6.48
C THR A 237 5.42 -2.64 5.92
N LEU A 238 5.61 -1.47 6.53
CA LEU A 238 6.63 -0.52 6.10
C LEU A 238 8.02 -1.00 6.55
N PRO A 239 8.97 -1.25 5.62
CA PRO A 239 10.34 -1.60 5.97
C PRO A 239 11.13 -0.42 6.51
N THR A 240 10.58 0.79 6.37
CA THR A 240 11.24 2.00 6.82
C THR A 240 11.12 2.19 8.32
N LEU A 241 10.15 1.61 9.03
CA LEU A 241 9.94 1.90 10.45
C LEU A 241 11.22 1.71 11.28
N GLN A 242 11.53 2.69 12.13
CA GLN A 242 12.57 2.53 13.14
C GLN A 242 12.10 1.53 14.21
N GLU A 243 13.05 0.90 14.90
CA GLU A 243 12.74 -0.12 15.92
C GLU A 243 11.77 0.39 16.99
N ALA A 244 11.95 1.64 17.47
CA ALA A 244 11.06 2.25 18.45
C ALA A 244 9.62 2.44 17.92
N GLU A 245 9.49 2.84 16.65
CA GLU A 245 8.21 3.00 15.98
C GLU A 245 7.51 1.66 15.78
N ARG A 246 8.25 0.64 15.33
CA ARG A 246 7.77 -0.74 15.19
C ARG A 246 7.29 -1.29 16.53
N ARG A 247 8.10 -1.17 17.59
CA ARG A 247 7.76 -1.63 18.94
C ARG A 247 6.48 -0.97 19.48
N ARG A 248 6.31 0.33 19.22
CA ARG A 248 5.08 1.06 19.57
C ARG A 248 3.87 0.48 18.84
N LEU A 249 3.96 0.31 17.52
CA LEU A 249 2.85 -0.22 16.71
C LEU A 249 2.49 -1.66 17.10
N GLU A 250 3.48 -2.53 17.31
CA GLU A 250 3.26 -3.91 17.77
C GLU A 250 2.57 -3.96 19.13
N SER A 251 2.91 -3.05 20.04
CA SER A 251 2.29 -2.96 21.36
C SER A 251 0.83 -2.48 21.33
N ASN A 252 0.42 -1.80 20.25
CA ASN A 252 -0.90 -1.18 20.09
C ASN A 252 -1.82 -1.89 19.09
N LEU A 253 -1.52 -3.15 18.72
CA LEU A 253 -2.33 -3.90 17.77
C LEU A 253 -3.75 -4.19 18.26
N GLY A 254 -3.97 -4.21 19.58
CA GLY A 254 -5.27 -4.43 20.20
C GLY A 254 -5.89 -5.76 19.79
N ARG A 255 -7.23 -5.82 19.70
CA ARG A 255 -7.98 -7.04 19.31
C ARG A 255 -8.13 -7.23 17.79
N ARG A 256 -7.25 -6.63 16.97
CA ARG A 256 -7.39 -6.59 15.50
C ARG A 256 -6.85 -7.86 14.82
N ALA A 257 -7.22 -9.02 15.34
CA ALA A 257 -6.67 -10.32 14.98
C ALA A 257 -6.85 -10.67 13.49
N SER A 258 -7.98 -10.29 12.88
CA SER A 258 -8.25 -10.46 11.45
C SER A 258 -7.28 -9.65 10.56
N ARG A 259 -7.01 -8.39 10.93
CA ARG A 259 -6.07 -7.53 10.21
C ARG A 259 -4.64 -7.98 10.39
N ILE A 260 -4.28 -8.47 11.58
CA ILE A 260 -2.96 -9.09 11.81
C ILE A 260 -2.81 -10.31 10.91
N GLU A 261 -3.78 -11.24 10.91
CA GLU A 261 -3.71 -12.44 10.05
C GLU A 261 -3.65 -12.10 8.55
N TYR A 262 -4.23 -10.96 8.15
CA TYR A 262 -4.13 -10.44 6.78
C TYR A 262 -2.72 -9.95 6.44
N TYR A 263 -2.07 -9.15 7.29
CA TYR A 263 -0.81 -8.46 6.92
C TYR A 263 0.48 -9.15 7.39
N TRP A 264 0.45 -10.02 8.40
CA TRP A 264 1.67 -10.44 9.12
C TRP A 264 2.75 -11.07 8.23
N ARG A 265 2.39 -11.76 7.13
CA ARG A 265 3.34 -12.35 6.17
C ARG A 265 4.19 -11.29 5.46
N LEU A 266 3.76 -10.04 5.52
CA LEU A 266 4.41 -8.89 4.89
C LEU A 266 5.08 -7.97 5.91
N TYR A 267 5.22 -8.40 7.17
CA TYR A 267 6.00 -7.65 8.16
C TYR A 267 7.49 -7.92 7.92
N PRO A 268 8.29 -6.89 7.60
CA PRO A 268 9.74 -7.05 7.38
C PRO A 268 10.46 -7.58 8.61
N GLU A 269 9.93 -7.26 9.80
CA GLU A 269 10.46 -7.64 11.09
C GLU A 269 9.32 -7.72 12.11
N ILE A 270 9.44 -8.65 13.07
CA ILE A 270 8.54 -8.82 14.21
C ILE A 270 9.39 -8.83 15.47
N LEU A 271 9.26 -7.79 16.30
CA LEU A 271 10.04 -7.66 17.55
C LEU A 271 9.43 -8.51 18.68
N ASP A 272 8.10 -8.56 18.75
CA ASP A 272 7.34 -9.27 19.78
C ASP A 272 6.46 -10.35 19.14
N GLN A 273 7.00 -11.58 19.10
CA GLN A 273 6.33 -12.72 18.49
C GLN A 273 4.99 -13.03 19.17
N ASP A 274 4.89 -12.89 20.49
CA ASP A 274 3.68 -13.24 21.24
C ASP A 274 2.50 -12.33 20.86
N LYS A 275 2.77 -11.04 20.64
CA LYS A 275 1.77 -10.06 20.19
C LYS A 275 1.25 -10.32 18.78
N ILE A 276 2.04 -10.96 17.91
CA ILE A 276 1.60 -11.31 16.55
C ILE A 276 0.97 -12.70 16.50
N MET A 277 1.55 -13.69 17.17
CA MET A 277 1.15 -15.10 17.04
C MET A 277 -0.13 -15.42 17.83
N THR A 278 -0.28 -14.87 19.03
CA THR A 278 -1.44 -15.17 19.90
C THR A 278 -2.78 -14.80 19.24
N PRO A 279 -2.97 -13.58 18.69
CA PRO A 279 -4.22 -13.23 18.02
C PRO A 279 -4.49 -14.09 16.78
N ARG A 280 -3.46 -14.54 16.07
CA ARG A 280 -3.61 -15.35 14.85
C ARG A 280 -4.18 -16.73 15.13
N VAL A 281 -3.74 -17.38 16.21
CA VAL A 281 -4.28 -18.67 16.63
C VAL A 281 -5.78 -18.55 16.93
N GLN A 282 -6.20 -17.49 17.62
CA GLN A 282 -7.62 -17.22 17.91
C GLN A 282 -8.46 -17.02 16.65
N THR A 283 -7.95 -16.26 15.67
CA THR A 283 -8.64 -16.06 14.38
C THR A 283 -8.85 -17.40 13.67
N ARG A 284 -7.79 -18.23 13.55
CA ARG A 284 -7.87 -19.53 12.85
C ARG A 284 -8.87 -20.48 13.50
N LEU A 285 -8.85 -20.60 14.82
CA LEU A 285 -9.81 -21.43 15.57
C LEU A 285 -11.25 -20.96 15.34
N THR A 286 -11.46 -19.65 15.24
CA THR A 286 -12.79 -19.09 14.98
C THR A 286 -13.23 -19.33 13.53
N THR A 287 -12.33 -19.17 12.56
CA THR A 287 -12.64 -19.42 11.14
C THR A 287 -12.88 -20.90 10.84
N ASP A 288 -12.12 -21.81 11.47
CA ASP A 288 -12.30 -23.26 11.32
C ASP A 288 -13.61 -23.73 11.99
N ASN A 289 -14.00 -23.15 13.13
CA ASN A 289 -15.32 -23.40 13.75
C ASN A 289 -16.49 -22.75 12.99
N SER A 290 -16.23 -21.70 12.20
CA SER A 290 -17.24 -21.04 11.36
C SER A 290 -17.44 -21.74 10.02
N GLY A 291 -16.70 -22.83 9.75
CA GLY A 291 -16.85 -23.71 8.58
C GLY A 291 -18.21 -24.43 8.47
N ILE A 292 -19.16 -24.14 9.37
CA ILE A 292 -20.58 -24.52 9.27
C ILE A 292 -21.45 -23.27 9.04
N THR A 293 -21.11 -22.37 8.12
CA THR A 293 -22.10 -21.67 7.26
C THR A 293 -21.43 -20.79 6.20
N ARG A 294 -21.46 -21.29 4.96
CA ARG A 294 -21.42 -20.62 3.63
C ARG A 294 -20.61 -19.34 3.45
#